data_AF-A0AB73I367-F1
#
_entry.id   AF-A0AB73I367-F1
#
_cell.length_a   1.000
_cell.length_b   1.000
_cell.length_c   1.000
_cell.angle_alpha   90.00
_cell.angle_beta   90.00
_cell.angle_gamma   90.00
#
_symmetry.space_group_name_H-M   'P 1'
#
loop_
_entity.id
_entity.type
_entity.pdbx_description
1 polymer ?
#
loop_
_entity_poly.entity_id
_entity_poly.type
_entity_poly.pdbx_seq_one_letter_code
_entity_poly.pdbx_strand_id
1 'polypeptide(L)'
;MNIELIRRLCLARHLFELGTSSLRTSNDMHLFAAVNLMQDAVEAFLIGIAEEVAADIDQNTKYDKYFTQIDAKINPKQLPFKLPLMRLNRVRVDSKHYGIQPSRDECNRLSVSVREFLEEVSTSVLGVSFSTISALDLLDEGEPKDHLVAAKQALESGDYVGCAVECRKAIYIEVESKYDISEYKDGKPKGLLAGFTLAPFYARSAEYIAKNVREPTDYIVFDHARVDQELLTNRVDVTEFWNIWRLTPQLYRFNDGVWVVKHDLDKLNPDTISDKAPYIYATTVDVLLAMHTSRRKTKSNEYTAYSLELTQDAVPVYEKADEGSKLVGHTRAGQSSIGTDYYVPGLNGDGPYWFVRHIEKGYFILGYIHNSYVK
;
A
#
# COMPACT_ATOMS: atom_id res chain seq x y z
N MET A 1 10.06 2.76 13.58
CA MET A 1 11.14 2.41 12.64
C MET A 1 11.00 3.21 11.36
N ASN A 2 12.12 3.67 10.78
CA ASN A 2 12.14 4.28 9.45
C ASN A 2 11.74 3.26 8.37
N ILE A 3 11.08 3.70 7.29
CA ILE A 3 10.71 2.86 6.15
C ILE A 3 11.91 2.13 5.53
N GLU A 4 13.07 2.77 5.49
CA GLU A 4 14.29 2.19 4.94
C GLU A 4 14.84 1.07 5.81
N LEU A 5 14.75 1.22 7.14
CA LEU A 5 15.07 0.17 8.08
C LEU A 5 14.18 -1.06 7.86
N ILE A 6 12.85 -0.87 7.80
CA ILE A 6 11.92 -1.99 7.63
C ILE A 6 12.18 -2.71 6.29
N ARG A 7 12.47 -1.98 5.21
CA ARG A 7 12.85 -2.60 3.92
C ARG A 7 14.08 -3.49 4.05
N ARG A 8 15.12 -3.04 4.76
CA ARG A 8 16.35 -3.83 4.98
C ARG A 8 16.11 -5.05 5.85
N LEU A 9 15.25 -4.93 6.86
CA LEU A 9 14.86 -6.07 7.69
C LEU A 9 14.05 -7.09 6.90
N CYS A 10 13.13 -6.64 6.03
CA CYS A 10 12.40 -7.51 5.11
C CYS A 10 13.34 -8.20 4.11
N LEU A 11 14.31 -7.46 3.54
CA LEU A 11 15.32 -8.03 2.65
C LEU A 11 16.17 -9.09 3.38
N ALA A 12 16.65 -8.77 4.59
CA ALA A 12 17.41 -9.70 5.41
C ALA A 12 16.61 -10.98 5.69
N ARG A 13 15.33 -10.85 6.03
CA ARG A 13 14.44 -12.00 6.27
C ARG A 13 14.28 -12.84 5.00
N HIS A 14 14.00 -12.21 3.87
CA HIS A 14 13.83 -12.91 2.59
C HIS A 14 15.09 -13.67 2.17
N LEU A 15 16.25 -13.02 2.23
CA LEU A 15 17.54 -13.65 1.91
C LEU A 15 17.84 -14.82 2.85
N PHE A 16 17.54 -14.66 4.14
CA PHE A 16 17.72 -15.72 5.12
C PHE A 16 16.80 -16.93 4.83
N GLU A 17 15.53 -16.68 4.50
CA GLU A 17 14.58 -17.73 4.13
C GLU A 17 15.01 -18.49 2.86
N LEU A 18 15.46 -17.79 1.81
CA LEU A 18 16.03 -18.42 0.62
C LEU A 18 17.27 -19.25 0.96
N GLY A 19 18.15 -18.73 1.81
CA GLY A 19 19.33 -19.43 2.29
C GLY A 19 18.97 -20.72 3.03
N THR A 20 18.03 -20.67 3.97
CA THR A 20 17.57 -21.86 4.70
C THR A 20 16.84 -22.86 3.80
N SER A 21 16.08 -22.39 2.81
CA SER A 21 15.42 -23.27 1.83
C SER A 21 16.45 -24.02 0.99
N SER A 22 17.54 -23.35 0.61
CA SER A 22 18.66 -23.97 -0.12
C SER A 22 19.37 -25.07 0.68
N LEU A 23 19.37 -24.99 2.02
CA LEU A 23 19.91 -26.05 2.89
C LEU A 23 19.04 -27.30 2.94
N ARG A 24 17.75 -27.20 2.64
CA ARG A 24 16.82 -28.33 2.66
C ARG A 24 16.98 -29.25 1.44
N THR A 25 17.60 -28.75 0.37
CA THR A 25 17.86 -29.53 -0.84
C THR A 25 18.94 -30.59 -0.57
N SER A 26 18.75 -31.81 -1.10
CA SER A 26 19.74 -32.89 -1.04
C SER A 26 20.99 -32.64 -1.90
N ASN A 27 20.90 -31.72 -2.86
CA ASN A 27 22.02 -31.35 -3.73
C ASN A 27 22.97 -30.37 -3.01
N ASP A 28 24.20 -30.80 -2.77
CA ASP A 28 25.22 -30.03 -2.07
C ASP A 28 25.68 -28.75 -2.81
N MET A 29 25.41 -28.63 -4.12
CA MET A 29 25.66 -27.38 -4.85
C MET A 29 24.87 -26.20 -4.27
N HIS A 30 23.71 -26.46 -3.65
CA HIS A 30 22.92 -25.43 -3.01
C HIS A 30 23.54 -24.90 -1.72
N LEU A 31 24.54 -25.58 -1.14
CA LEU A 31 25.25 -25.10 0.04
C LEU A 31 26.05 -23.83 -0.25
N PHE A 32 26.59 -23.69 -1.47
CA PHE A 32 27.25 -22.46 -1.93
C PHE A 32 26.27 -21.29 -1.90
N ALA A 33 25.08 -21.45 -2.48
CA ALA A 33 24.05 -20.42 -2.48
C ALA A 33 23.58 -20.10 -1.06
N ALA A 34 23.34 -21.13 -0.24
CA ALA A 34 22.85 -20.98 1.12
C ALA A 34 23.76 -20.09 1.98
N VAL A 35 25.07 -20.34 1.95
CA VAL A 35 26.04 -19.57 2.75
C VAL A 35 26.13 -18.11 2.28
N ASN A 36 26.12 -17.86 0.97
CA ASN A 36 26.13 -16.49 0.45
C ASN A 36 24.85 -15.74 0.84
N LEU A 37 23.67 -16.34 0.65
CA LEU A 37 22.39 -15.74 1.00
C LEU A 37 22.27 -15.45 2.51
N MET A 38 22.73 -16.36 3.38
CA MET A 38 22.75 -16.11 4.82
C MET A 38 23.71 -14.98 5.21
N GLN A 39 24.85 -14.86 4.54
CA GLN A 39 25.77 -13.75 4.78
C GLN A 39 25.16 -12.42 4.33
N ASP A 40 24.58 -12.37 3.13
CA ASP A 40 23.92 -11.18 2.59
C ASP A 40 22.75 -10.75 3.49
N ALA A 41 22.01 -11.71 4.06
CA ALA A 41 20.97 -11.45 5.05
C ALA A 41 21.52 -10.75 6.30
N VAL A 42 22.63 -11.25 6.87
CA VAL A 42 23.25 -10.67 8.06
C VAL A 42 23.81 -9.28 7.76
N GLU A 43 24.44 -9.08 6.61
CA GLU A 43 24.96 -7.77 6.21
C GLU A 43 23.83 -6.75 6.02
N ALA A 44 22.77 -7.09 5.27
CA ALA A 44 21.60 -6.23 5.11
C ALA A 44 20.97 -5.84 6.47
N PHE A 45 20.89 -6.81 7.39
CA PHE A 45 20.40 -6.58 8.75
C PHE A 45 21.31 -5.65 9.55
N LEU A 46 22.62 -5.90 9.57
CA LEU A 46 23.60 -5.08 10.29
C LEU A 46 23.63 -3.64 9.78
N ILE A 47 23.52 -3.42 8.47
CA ILE A 47 23.43 -2.07 7.89
C ILE A 47 22.14 -1.38 8.37
N GLY A 48 21.00 -2.10 8.43
CA GLY A 48 19.77 -1.57 9.02
C GLY A 48 19.94 -1.17 10.49
N ILE A 49 20.49 -2.05 11.32
CA ILE A 49 20.74 -1.78 12.73
C ILE A 49 21.70 -0.60 12.92
N ALA A 50 22.76 -0.52 12.11
CA ALA A 50 23.72 0.57 12.15
C ALA A 50 23.08 1.93 11.92
N GLU A 51 22.17 2.03 10.96
CA GLU A 51 21.43 3.28 10.73
C GLU A 51 20.52 3.65 11.89
N GLU A 52 19.78 2.68 12.45
CA GLU A 52 18.85 2.94 13.57
C GLU A 52 19.60 3.47 14.80
N VAL A 53 20.81 2.95 15.06
CA VAL A 53 21.64 3.37 16.20
C VAL A 53 22.62 4.51 15.84
N ALA A 54 22.54 5.03 14.60
CA ALA A 54 23.45 6.03 14.05
C ALA A 54 24.95 5.67 14.25
N ALA A 55 25.30 4.41 13.96
CA ALA A 55 26.67 3.95 13.84
C ALA A 55 27.31 4.44 12.54
N ASP A 56 28.60 4.77 12.60
CA ASP A 56 29.35 5.31 11.47
C ASP A 56 29.85 4.16 10.58
N ILE A 57 29.02 3.77 9.61
CA ILE A 57 29.31 2.69 8.64
C ILE A 57 29.25 3.27 7.23
N ASP A 58 30.25 2.93 6.42
CA ASP A 58 30.33 3.30 5.01
C ASP A 58 30.52 2.07 4.10
N GLN A 59 30.56 2.30 2.78
CA GLN A 59 30.76 1.26 1.77
C GLN A 59 32.11 0.52 1.87
N ASN A 60 33.09 1.07 2.58
CA ASN A 60 34.44 0.49 2.73
C ASN A 60 34.62 -0.21 4.10
N THR A 61 33.60 -0.18 4.93
CA THR A 61 33.65 -0.73 6.27
C THR A 61 33.78 -2.24 6.19
N LYS A 62 34.84 -2.77 6.81
CA LYS A 62 35.08 -4.22 6.85
C LYS A 62 34.05 -4.90 7.74
N TYR A 63 33.68 -6.13 7.39
CA TYR A 63 32.64 -6.88 8.11
C TYR A 63 32.86 -6.99 9.63
N ASP A 64 34.11 -7.14 10.09
CA ASP A 64 34.43 -7.17 11.53
C ASP A 64 34.17 -5.83 12.24
N LYS A 65 34.23 -4.71 11.51
CA LYS A 65 34.07 -3.36 12.04
C LYS A 65 32.62 -2.99 12.33
N TYR A 66 31.67 -3.58 11.63
CA TYR A 66 30.23 -3.42 11.90
C TYR A 66 29.93 -3.65 13.38
N PHE A 67 30.43 -4.77 13.93
CA PHE A 67 30.25 -5.11 15.34
C PHE A 67 30.81 -4.02 16.25
N THR A 68 32.06 -3.60 16.05
CA THR A 68 32.69 -2.61 16.92
C THR A 68 32.02 -1.23 16.85
N GLN A 69 31.54 -0.82 15.68
CA GLN A 69 30.91 0.49 15.49
C GLN A 69 29.48 0.50 16.04
N ILE A 70 28.73 -0.59 15.90
CA ILE A 70 27.40 -0.74 16.48
C ILE A 70 27.49 -0.87 18.00
N ASP A 71 28.39 -1.71 18.53
CA ASP A 71 28.61 -1.90 19.97
C ASP A 71 28.91 -0.58 20.67
N ALA A 72 29.67 0.32 20.03
CA ALA A 72 29.97 1.65 20.56
C ALA A 72 28.71 2.53 20.75
N LYS A 73 27.62 2.26 20.01
CA LYS A 73 26.37 3.00 20.08
C LYS A 73 25.33 2.37 21.01
N ILE A 74 25.39 1.05 21.22
CA ILE A 74 24.41 0.31 22.04
C ILE A 74 24.90 -0.03 23.46
N ASN A 75 26.08 0.45 23.85
CA ASN A 75 26.68 0.28 25.18
C ASN A 75 25.68 0.63 26.31
N PRO A 76 25.52 -0.20 27.37
CA PRO A 76 26.35 -1.35 27.75
C PRO A 76 26.01 -2.68 27.07
N LYS A 77 25.04 -2.72 26.14
CA LYS A 77 24.75 -3.93 25.36
C LYS A 77 25.83 -4.15 24.30
N GLN A 78 25.94 -5.37 23.81
CA GLN A 78 26.82 -5.74 22.70
C GLN A 78 26.06 -6.66 21.75
N LEU A 79 26.42 -6.62 20.46
CA LEU A 79 25.87 -7.53 19.48
C LEU A 79 26.27 -8.98 19.82
N PRO A 80 25.29 -9.88 19.96
CA PRO A 80 25.56 -11.29 20.25
C PRO A 80 26.11 -12.02 19.01
N PHE A 81 26.50 -13.28 19.18
CA PHE A 81 26.90 -14.20 18.10
C PHE A 81 28.03 -13.74 17.15
N LYS A 82 28.86 -12.76 17.53
CA LYS A 82 30.00 -12.29 16.71
C LYS A 82 30.88 -13.43 16.19
N LEU A 83 31.22 -14.41 17.03
CA LEU A 83 32.08 -15.53 16.65
C LEU A 83 31.44 -16.44 15.56
N PRO A 84 30.20 -16.96 15.74
CA PRO A 84 29.47 -17.66 14.68
C PRO A 84 29.37 -16.86 13.37
N LEU A 85 29.10 -15.56 13.44
CA LEU A 85 28.97 -14.72 12.24
C LEU A 85 30.30 -14.46 11.53
N MET A 86 31.41 -14.32 12.27
CA MET A 86 32.75 -14.32 11.68
C MET A 86 33.07 -15.65 10.99
N ARG A 87 32.61 -16.77 11.55
CA ARG A 87 32.74 -18.10 10.95
C ARG A 87 31.92 -18.22 9.67
N LEU A 88 30.68 -17.73 9.65
CA LEU A 88 29.86 -17.64 8.43
C LEU A 88 30.60 -16.90 7.32
N ASN A 89 31.13 -15.71 7.63
CA ASN A 89 31.89 -14.92 6.67
C ASN A 89 33.11 -15.69 6.13
N ARG A 90 33.84 -16.43 6.99
CA ARG A 90 34.96 -17.28 6.56
C ARG A 90 34.51 -18.38 5.59
N VAL A 91 33.48 -19.16 5.95
CA VAL A 91 32.95 -20.22 5.08
C VAL A 91 32.50 -19.64 3.74
N ARG A 92 31.89 -18.45 3.75
CA ARG A 92 31.48 -17.71 2.56
C ARG A 92 32.68 -17.26 1.71
N VAL A 93 33.76 -16.77 2.31
CA VAL A 93 35.03 -16.46 1.59
C VAL A 93 35.58 -17.72 0.93
N ASP A 94 35.72 -18.79 1.70
CA ASP A 94 36.27 -20.08 1.26
C ASP A 94 35.46 -20.66 0.09
N SER A 95 34.14 -20.60 0.20
CA SER A 95 33.19 -21.04 -0.83
C SER A 95 33.26 -20.19 -2.11
N LYS A 96 33.27 -18.87 -1.99
CA LYS A 96 33.17 -17.95 -3.13
C LYS A 96 34.48 -17.77 -3.89
N HIS A 97 35.61 -17.65 -3.17
CA HIS A 97 36.90 -17.30 -3.79
C HIS A 97 37.76 -18.52 -4.08
N TYR A 98 37.60 -19.59 -3.30
CA TYR A 98 38.42 -20.80 -3.43
C TYR A 98 37.61 -22.01 -3.92
N GLY A 99 36.29 -21.85 -4.14
CA GLY A 99 35.42 -22.93 -4.62
C GLY A 99 35.28 -24.09 -3.63
N ILE A 100 35.58 -23.87 -2.35
CA ILE A 100 35.56 -24.92 -1.33
C ILE A 100 34.10 -25.19 -0.96
N GLN A 101 33.65 -26.44 -1.15
CA GLN A 101 32.30 -26.84 -0.79
C GLN A 101 32.06 -26.69 0.71
N PRO A 102 31.04 -25.93 1.15
CA PRO A 102 30.69 -25.83 2.55
C PRO A 102 30.21 -27.18 3.12
N SER A 103 30.51 -27.44 4.40
CA SER A 103 29.95 -28.59 5.10
C SER A 103 28.47 -28.35 5.44
N ARG A 104 27.59 -29.31 5.11
CA ARG A 104 26.15 -29.23 5.42
C ARG A 104 25.87 -29.06 6.90
N ASP A 105 26.55 -29.82 7.76
CA ASP A 105 26.41 -29.73 9.22
C ASP A 105 26.90 -28.38 9.76
N GLU A 106 27.92 -27.80 9.13
CA GLU A 106 28.37 -26.45 9.45
C GLU A 106 27.33 -25.41 9.03
N CYS A 107 26.81 -25.49 7.81
CA CYS A 107 25.77 -24.59 7.32
C CYS A 107 24.48 -24.65 8.16
N ASN A 108 24.05 -25.84 8.58
CA ASN A 108 22.89 -26.01 9.46
C ASN A 108 23.11 -25.37 10.83
N ARG A 109 24.30 -25.49 11.43
CA ARG A 109 24.61 -24.83 12.70
C ARG A 109 24.68 -23.31 12.56
N LEU A 110 25.25 -22.83 11.46
CA LEU A 110 25.32 -21.40 11.16
C LEU A 110 23.93 -20.83 10.91
N SER A 111 23.02 -21.54 10.24
CA SER A 111 21.66 -21.04 10.02
C SER A 111 20.87 -20.85 11.31
N VAL A 112 21.06 -21.73 12.30
CA VAL A 112 20.51 -21.56 13.65
C VAL A 112 21.11 -20.32 14.32
N SER A 113 22.44 -20.18 14.30
CA SER A 113 23.12 -19.02 14.91
C SER A 113 22.69 -17.70 14.27
N VAL A 114 22.50 -17.68 12.94
CA VAL A 114 22.00 -16.50 12.21
C VAL A 114 20.57 -16.18 12.62
N ARG A 115 19.69 -17.19 12.72
CA ARG A 115 18.31 -16.97 13.18
C ARG A 115 18.27 -16.36 14.58
N GLU A 116 19.01 -16.94 15.52
CA GLU A 116 19.06 -16.47 16.92
C GLU A 116 19.63 -15.05 17.00
N PHE A 117 20.68 -14.75 16.22
CA PHE A 117 21.22 -13.41 16.12
C PHE A 117 20.18 -12.38 15.62
N LEU A 118 19.50 -12.68 14.51
CA LEU A 118 18.51 -11.77 13.93
C LEU A 118 17.36 -11.51 14.91
N GLU A 119 16.89 -12.55 15.60
CA GLU A 119 15.79 -12.46 16.57
C GLU A 119 16.19 -11.70 17.85
N GLU A 120 17.35 -12.02 18.43
CA GLU A 120 17.84 -11.39 19.66
C GLU A 120 18.15 -9.91 19.45
N VAL A 121 18.79 -9.56 18.33
CA VAL A 121 19.10 -8.15 18.03
C VAL A 121 17.83 -7.37 17.71
N SER A 122 16.90 -7.93 16.93
CA SER A 122 15.63 -7.25 16.67
C SER A 122 14.86 -6.97 17.96
N THR A 123 14.79 -7.96 18.86
CA THR A 123 14.09 -7.80 20.13
C THR A 123 14.80 -6.79 21.04
N SER A 124 16.14 -6.86 21.14
CA SER A 124 16.91 -6.06 22.11
C SER A 124 17.20 -4.63 21.67
N VAL A 125 17.28 -4.37 20.36
CA VAL A 125 17.58 -3.06 19.76
C VAL A 125 16.31 -2.40 19.23
N LEU A 126 15.45 -3.14 18.53
CA LEU A 126 14.26 -2.58 17.87
C LEU A 126 12.97 -2.77 18.68
N GLY A 127 12.98 -3.65 19.69
CA GLY A 127 11.79 -3.96 20.48
C GLY A 127 10.74 -4.78 19.72
N VAL A 128 11.10 -5.39 18.59
CA VAL A 128 10.20 -6.17 17.73
C VAL A 128 10.80 -7.54 17.43
N SER A 129 9.95 -8.53 17.19
CA SER A 129 10.41 -9.86 16.79
C SER A 129 10.82 -9.86 15.31
N PHE A 130 11.99 -10.43 15.01
CA PHE A 130 12.47 -10.55 13.62
C PHE A 130 11.52 -11.37 12.76
N SER A 131 10.96 -12.44 13.33
CA SER A 131 9.94 -13.25 12.67
C SER A 131 8.66 -12.46 12.33
N THR A 132 8.33 -11.42 13.11
CA THR A 132 7.12 -10.62 12.92
C THR A 132 7.27 -9.51 11.89
N ILE A 133 8.49 -8.96 11.71
CA ILE A 133 8.76 -7.86 10.78
C ILE A 133 8.40 -8.28 9.36
N SER A 134 7.32 -7.71 8.84
CA SER A 134 6.73 -8.08 7.56
C SER A 134 6.63 -6.87 6.64
N ALA A 135 6.62 -7.11 5.34
CA ALA A 135 6.20 -6.09 4.37
C ALA A 135 4.77 -5.58 4.67
N LEU A 136 3.96 -6.36 5.41
CA LEU A 136 2.69 -5.90 5.99
C LEU A 136 2.83 -4.69 6.91
N ASP A 137 3.91 -4.60 7.68
CA ASP A 137 4.12 -3.49 8.62
C ASP A 137 4.39 -2.16 7.90
N LEU A 138 4.75 -2.25 6.62
CA LEU A 138 4.92 -1.08 5.76
C LEU A 138 3.61 -0.57 5.17
N LEU A 139 2.51 -1.33 5.25
CA LEU A 139 1.22 -0.92 4.72
C LEU A 139 0.59 0.13 5.64
N ASP A 140 -0.09 1.09 5.02
CA ASP A 140 -0.97 2.04 5.70
C ASP A 140 -2.02 1.29 6.53
N GLU A 141 -2.36 1.83 7.71
CA GLU A 141 -3.40 1.26 8.56
C GLU A 141 -4.77 1.30 7.86
N GLY A 142 -5.58 0.25 8.06
CA GLY A 142 -6.92 0.16 7.51
C GLY A 142 -7.35 -1.26 7.17
N GLU A 143 -8.59 -1.39 6.71
CA GLU A 143 -9.23 -2.67 6.41
C GLU A 143 -8.43 -3.57 5.42
N PRO A 144 -7.77 -3.05 4.37
CA PRO A 144 -6.93 -3.89 3.51
C PRO A 144 -5.78 -4.57 4.27
N LYS A 145 -5.16 -3.88 5.23
CA LYS A 145 -4.09 -4.43 6.06
C LYS A 145 -4.62 -5.49 7.03
N ASP A 146 -5.78 -5.25 7.64
CA ASP A 146 -6.43 -6.22 8.53
C ASP A 146 -6.71 -7.55 7.83
N HIS A 147 -7.22 -7.49 6.60
CA HIS A 147 -7.42 -8.68 5.76
C HIS A 147 -6.11 -9.39 5.43
N LEU A 148 -5.02 -8.66 5.16
CA LEU A 148 -3.74 -9.30 4.92
C LEU A 148 -3.12 -9.93 6.18
N VAL A 149 -3.37 -9.37 7.36
CA VAL A 149 -3.01 -10.01 8.64
C VAL A 149 -3.79 -11.30 8.83
N ALA A 150 -5.10 -11.31 8.55
CA ALA A 150 -5.92 -12.53 8.57
C ALA A 150 -5.46 -13.55 7.53
N ALA A 151 -5.08 -13.10 6.32
CA ALA A 151 -4.52 -13.97 5.29
C ALA A 151 -3.22 -14.64 5.72
N LYS A 152 -2.34 -13.90 6.40
CA LYS A 152 -1.09 -14.44 6.97
C LYS A 152 -1.39 -15.55 7.98
N GLN A 153 -2.32 -15.31 8.91
CA GLN A 153 -2.72 -16.31 9.91
C GLN A 153 -3.32 -17.55 9.26
N ALA A 154 -4.18 -17.37 8.26
CA ALA A 154 -4.76 -18.47 7.49
C ALA A 154 -3.66 -19.29 6.79
N LEU A 155 -2.69 -18.62 6.14
CA LEU A 155 -1.55 -19.27 5.49
C LEU A 155 -0.70 -20.09 6.48
N GLU A 156 -0.38 -19.51 7.65
CA GLU A 156 0.42 -20.17 8.70
C GLU A 156 -0.31 -21.36 9.33
N SER A 157 -1.64 -21.31 9.41
CA SER A 157 -2.49 -22.41 9.91
C SER A 157 -2.81 -23.49 8.88
N GLY A 158 -2.39 -23.32 7.62
CA GLY A 158 -2.70 -24.23 6.51
C GLY A 158 -4.10 -24.04 5.91
N ASP A 159 -4.86 -23.03 6.32
CA ASP A 159 -6.10 -22.62 5.66
C ASP A 159 -5.81 -21.80 4.39
N TYR A 160 -5.41 -22.50 3.34
CA TYR A 160 -5.04 -21.91 2.06
C TYR A 160 -6.22 -21.24 1.34
N VAL A 161 -7.44 -21.75 1.54
CA VAL A 161 -8.68 -21.15 1.01
C VAL A 161 -8.96 -19.83 1.71
N GLY A 162 -8.91 -19.82 3.04
CA GLY A 162 -9.03 -18.60 3.83
C GLY A 162 -7.99 -17.56 3.41
N CYS A 163 -6.73 -17.97 3.25
CA CYS A 163 -5.66 -17.09 2.77
C CYS A 163 -6.02 -16.40 1.43
N ALA A 164 -6.46 -17.17 0.43
CA ALA A 164 -6.81 -16.63 -0.88
C ALA A 164 -8.02 -15.68 -0.82
N VAL A 165 -9.04 -16.01 -0.01
CA VAL A 165 -10.23 -15.17 0.19
C VAL A 165 -9.86 -13.85 0.87
N GLU A 166 -9.06 -13.89 1.93
CA GLU A 166 -8.66 -12.68 2.66
C GLU A 166 -7.75 -11.77 1.80
N CYS A 167 -6.81 -12.34 1.03
CA CYS A 167 -6.03 -11.57 0.05
C CYS A 167 -6.94 -10.86 -0.97
N ARG A 168 -7.96 -11.57 -1.44
CA ARG A 168 -8.92 -11.01 -2.39
C ARG A 168 -9.76 -9.88 -1.79
N LYS A 169 -10.17 -9.98 -0.51
CA LYS A 169 -10.90 -8.90 0.17
C LYS A 169 -10.07 -7.62 0.25
N ALA A 170 -8.77 -7.76 0.53
CA ALA A 170 -7.85 -6.63 0.52
C ALA A 170 -7.79 -5.95 -0.86
N ILE A 171 -7.65 -6.73 -1.95
CA ILE A 171 -7.69 -6.21 -3.33
C ILE A 171 -9.04 -5.56 -3.66
N TYR A 172 -10.15 -6.14 -3.20
CA TYR A 172 -11.47 -5.58 -3.44
C TYR A 172 -11.63 -4.19 -2.86
N ILE A 173 -11.27 -4.01 -1.58
CA ILE A 173 -11.38 -2.72 -0.92
C ILE A 173 -10.48 -1.69 -1.62
N GLU A 174 -9.25 -2.10 -1.94
CA GLU A 174 -8.21 -1.22 -2.46
C GLU A 174 -8.42 -0.81 -3.93
N VAL A 175 -9.01 -1.70 -4.73
CA VAL A 175 -9.13 -1.56 -6.19
C VAL A 175 -10.56 -1.75 -6.67
N GLU A 176 -11.16 -2.91 -6.42
CA GLU A 176 -12.36 -3.36 -7.15
C GLU A 176 -13.63 -2.60 -6.77
N SER A 177 -13.74 -2.19 -5.50
CA SER A 177 -14.86 -1.41 -4.96
C SER A 177 -15.11 -0.13 -5.75
N LYS A 178 -14.06 0.46 -6.32
CA LYS A 178 -14.12 1.66 -7.18
C LYS A 178 -14.89 1.41 -8.48
N TYR A 179 -15.09 0.17 -8.88
CA TYR A 179 -15.76 -0.26 -10.10
C TYR A 179 -17.16 -0.83 -9.86
N ASP A 180 -17.71 -0.65 -8.64
CA ASP A 180 -19.08 -1.04 -8.33
C ASP A 180 -20.09 -0.19 -9.13
N ILE A 181 -21.11 -0.84 -9.70
CA ILE A 181 -22.23 -0.21 -10.40
C ILE A 181 -23.57 -0.38 -9.66
N SER A 182 -23.59 -0.96 -8.46
CA SER A 182 -24.80 -1.25 -7.68
C SER A 182 -25.70 -0.03 -7.46
N GLU A 183 -25.11 1.16 -7.29
CA GLU A 183 -25.85 2.43 -7.15
C GLU A 183 -26.69 2.81 -8.38
N TYR A 184 -26.44 2.21 -9.54
CA TYR A 184 -27.19 2.45 -10.78
C TYR A 184 -28.40 1.54 -10.96
N LYS A 185 -28.65 0.62 -10.01
CA LYS A 185 -29.73 -0.39 -10.10
C LYS A 185 -31.10 0.25 -10.29
N ASP A 186 -31.37 1.34 -9.58
CA ASP A 186 -32.66 2.05 -9.60
C ASP A 186 -32.65 3.30 -10.49
N GLY A 187 -31.65 3.44 -11.37
CA GLY A 187 -31.47 4.58 -12.28
C GLY A 187 -30.24 5.42 -11.94
N LYS A 188 -30.21 6.69 -12.37
CA LYS A 188 -29.06 7.56 -12.05
C LYS A 188 -29.02 7.84 -10.54
N PRO A 189 -27.89 7.59 -9.85
CA PRO A 189 -27.76 7.89 -8.43
C PRO A 189 -28.03 9.37 -8.16
N LYS A 190 -28.75 9.64 -7.07
CA LYS A 190 -29.16 11.00 -6.68
C LYS A 190 -28.32 11.48 -5.49
N GLY A 191 -27.60 12.57 -5.68
CA GLY A 191 -26.78 13.21 -4.63
C GLY A 191 -25.44 13.71 -5.18
N LEU A 192 -24.88 14.77 -4.58
CA LEU A 192 -23.62 15.39 -5.03
C LEU A 192 -22.40 14.46 -4.89
N LEU A 193 -22.50 13.45 -4.02
CA LEU A 193 -21.46 12.44 -3.75
C LEU A 193 -21.85 11.04 -4.25
N ALA A 194 -23.04 10.87 -4.83
CA ALA A 194 -23.54 9.57 -5.27
C ALA A 194 -23.10 9.29 -6.72
N GLY A 195 -22.70 8.07 -7.03
CA GLY A 195 -22.35 7.61 -8.37
C GLY A 195 -20.89 7.79 -8.79
N PHE A 196 -19.97 8.03 -7.86
CA PHE A 196 -18.54 8.03 -8.18
C PHE A 196 -18.05 6.60 -8.37
N THR A 197 -18.19 6.10 -9.60
CA THR A 197 -17.64 4.82 -10.05
C THR A 197 -16.62 5.03 -11.17
N LEU A 198 -15.62 4.16 -11.21
CA LEU A 198 -14.63 4.04 -12.27
C LEU A 198 -15.04 3.04 -13.36
N ALA A 199 -16.19 2.37 -13.20
CA ALA A 199 -16.74 1.44 -14.18
C ALA A 199 -16.97 2.11 -15.56
N PRO A 200 -16.91 1.37 -16.68
CA PRO A 200 -17.16 1.93 -18.01
C PRO A 200 -18.52 2.63 -18.12
N PHE A 201 -18.61 3.69 -18.93
CA PHE A 201 -19.85 4.47 -19.05
C PHE A 201 -21.06 3.64 -19.49
N TYR A 202 -20.88 2.65 -20.35
CA TYR A 202 -21.95 1.77 -20.82
C TYR A 202 -22.57 0.91 -19.70
N ALA A 203 -21.81 0.63 -18.63
CA ALA A 203 -22.26 -0.20 -17.51
C ALA A 203 -23.07 0.59 -16.47
N ARG A 204 -23.04 1.94 -16.55
CA ARG A 204 -23.65 2.86 -15.58
C ARG A 204 -25.13 3.12 -15.88
N SER A 205 -25.92 2.06 -16.02
CA SER A 205 -27.36 2.18 -16.29
C SER A 205 -28.17 1.03 -15.70
N ALA A 206 -29.40 1.32 -15.29
CA ALA A 206 -30.36 0.32 -14.81
C ALA A 206 -30.65 -0.75 -15.88
N GLU A 207 -30.68 -0.38 -17.17
CA GLU A 207 -30.88 -1.31 -18.28
C GLU A 207 -29.72 -2.31 -18.39
N TYR A 208 -28.48 -1.82 -18.30
CA TYR A 208 -27.31 -2.70 -18.31
C TYR A 208 -27.33 -3.68 -17.14
N ILE A 209 -27.64 -3.20 -15.92
CA ILE A 209 -27.70 -4.02 -14.72
C ILE A 209 -28.77 -5.10 -14.86
N ALA A 210 -30.00 -4.72 -15.24
CA ALA A 210 -31.09 -5.67 -15.43
C ALA A 210 -30.78 -6.77 -16.46
N LYS A 211 -29.94 -6.47 -17.46
CA LYS A 211 -29.58 -7.40 -18.53
C LYS A 211 -28.36 -8.28 -18.20
N ASN A 212 -27.36 -7.74 -17.50
CA ASN A 212 -26.03 -8.38 -17.38
C ASN A 212 -25.69 -8.84 -15.98
N VAL A 213 -26.26 -8.25 -14.92
CA VAL A 213 -26.00 -8.65 -13.54
C VAL A 213 -26.89 -9.83 -13.18
N ARG A 214 -26.29 -11.01 -12.98
CA ARG A 214 -26.98 -12.25 -12.62
C ARG A 214 -26.70 -12.68 -11.20
N GLU A 215 -25.52 -12.34 -10.70
CA GLU A 215 -25.05 -12.63 -9.35
C GLU A 215 -24.35 -11.42 -8.74
N PRO A 216 -24.18 -11.35 -7.41
CA PRO A 216 -23.63 -10.16 -6.74
C PRO A 216 -22.23 -9.76 -7.26
N THR A 217 -21.40 -10.71 -7.66
CA THR A 217 -20.05 -10.44 -8.19
C THR A 217 -20.07 -9.71 -9.53
N ASP A 218 -21.18 -9.75 -10.28
CA ASP A 218 -21.31 -9.05 -11.57
C ASP A 218 -21.48 -7.53 -11.43
N TYR A 219 -21.69 -7.03 -10.20
CA TYR A 219 -21.72 -5.59 -9.93
C TYR A 219 -20.36 -4.91 -10.08
N ILE A 220 -19.27 -5.67 -10.12
CA ILE A 220 -17.94 -5.12 -10.39
C ILE A 220 -17.65 -5.21 -11.89
N VAL A 221 -17.59 -4.05 -12.55
CA VAL A 221 -17.33 -3.99 -14.00
C VAL A 221 -16.08 -3.17 -14.26
N PHE A 222 -14.99 -3.86 -14.61
CA PHE A 222 -13.72 -3.19 -14.88
C PHE A 222 -13.70 -2.46 -16.22
N ASP A 223 -13.10 -1.28 -16.20
CA ASP A 223 -12.43 -0.72 -17.36
C ASP A 223 -10.96 -1.18 -17.31
N HIS A 224 -10.64 -2.26 -18.02
CA HIS A 224 -9.31 -2.89 -17.96
C HIS A 224 -8.18 -1.90 -18.30
N ALA A 225 -8.37 -1.03 -19.30
CA ALA A 225 -7.35 -0.05 -19.67
C ALA A 225 -7.09 0.94 -18.53
N ARG A 226 -8.16 1.35 -17.83
CA ARG A 226 -8.05 2.23 -16.68
C ARG A 226 -7.38 1.54 -15.49
N VAL A 227 -7.74 0.28 -15.21
CA VAL A 227 -7.10 -0.52 -14.15
C VAL A 227 -5.60 -0.62 -14.42
N ASP A 228 -5.22 -1.03 -15.64
CA ASP A 228 -3.81 -1.19 -16.03
C ASP A 228 -3.05 0.14 -15.90
N GLN A 229 -3.65 1.25 -16.31
CA GLN A 229 -3.05 2.58 -16.15
C GLN A 229 -2.86 2.95 -14.66
N GLU A 230 -3.84 2.67 -13.80
CA GLU A 230 -3.74 2.90 -12.35
C GLU A 230 -2.62 2.04 -11.74
N LEU A 231 -2.56 0.75 -12.08
CA LEU A 231 -1.52 -0.17 -11.61
C LEU A 231 -0.12 0.31 -12.02
N LEU A 232 0.08 0.65 -13.29
CA LEU A 232 1.35 1.18 -13.79
C LEU A 232 1.76 2.48 -13.10
N THR A 233 0.80 3.40 -12.87
CA THR A 233 1.04 4.66 -12.16
C THR A 233 1.51 4.40 -10.73
N ASN A 234 0.97 3.36 -10.09
CA ASN A 234 1.36 2.90 -8.76
C ASN A 234 2.59 1.97 -8.75
N ARG A 235 3.22 1.74 -9.90
CA ARG A 235 4.38 0.83 -10.09
C ARG A 235 4.10 -0.62 -9.70
N VAL A 236 2.86 -1.05 -9.88
CA VAL A 236 2.45 -2.44 -9.74
C VAL A 236 2.68 -3.17 -11.06
N ASP A 237 3.22 -4.39 -11.01
CA ASP A 237 3.24 -5.27 -12.18
C ASP A 237 1.81 -5.71 -12.53
N VAL A 238 1.38 -5.35 -13.73
CA VAL A 238 0.02 -5.62 -14.22
C VAL A 238 -0.26 -7.13 -14.29
N THR A 239 0.74 -7.94 -14.66
CA THR A 239 0.62 -9.40 -14.74
C THR A 239 0.38 -10.01 -13.37
N GLU A 240 1.12 -9.54 -12.36
CA GLU A 240 0.99 -9.99 -10.98
C GLU A 240 -0.39 -9.69 -10.40
N PHE A 241 -0.92 -8.47 -10.60
CA PHE A 241 -2.27 -8.13 -10.21
C PHE A 241 -3.31 -9.05 -10.86
N TRP A 242 -3.24 -9.23 -12.18
CA TRP A 242 -4.18 -10.09 -12.88
C TRP A 242 -4.00 -11.58 -12.55
N ASN A 243 -2.81 -12.01 -12.13
CA ASN A 243 -2.61 -13.36 -11.59
C ASN A 243 -3.36 -13.53 -10.27
N ILE A 244 -3.23 -12.59 -9.32
CA ILE A 244 -4.01 -12.63 -8.08
C ILE A 244 -5.50 -12.72 -8.42
N TRP A 245 -5.99 -11.83 -9.30
CA TRP A 245 -7.39 -11.81 -9.73
C TRP A 245 -7.87 -13.14 -10.31
N ARG A 246 -7.05 -13.80 -11.15
CA ARG A 246 -7.36 -15.10 -11.75
C ARG A 246 -7.31 -16.24 -10.74
N LEU A 247 -6.35 -16.21 -9.81
CA LEU A 247 -6.09 -17.30 -8.88
C LEU A 247 -6.97 -17.27 -7.63
N THR A 248 -7.66 -16.16 -7.37
CA THR A 248 -8.56 -15.98 -6.22
C THR A 248 -10.03 -16.01 -6.64
N PRO A 249 -10.94 -16.41 -5.74
CA PRO A 249 -12.37 -16.39 -6.02
C PRO A 249 -12.85 -14.97 -6.32
N GLN A 250 -13.92 -14.83 -7.11
CA GLN A 250 -14.61 -13.55 -7.19
C GLN A 250 -15.34 -13.29 -5.87
N LEU A 251 -15.43 -12.03 -5.47
CA LEU A 251 -16.18 -11.65 -4.29
C LEU A 251 -16.86 -10.30 -4.48
N TYR A 252 -17.84 -10.04 -3.64
CA TYR A 252 -18.57 -8.78 -3.61
C TYR A 252 -18.90 -8.43 -2.16
N ARG A 253 -18.93 -7.13 -1.86
CA ARG A 253 -19.33 -6.61 -0.55
C ARG A 253 -20.56 -5.73 -0.71
N PHE A 254 -21.63 -6.07 -0.02
CA PHE A 254 -22.80 -5.21 0.07
C PHE A 254 -22.55 -4.03 1.02
N ASN A 255 -23.37 -2.98 0.89
CA ASN A 255 -23.28 -1.76 1.71
C ASN A 255 -23.49 -2.00 3.22
N ASP A 256 -24.15 -3.10 3.60
CA ASP A 256 -24.31 -3.54 4.99
C ASP A 256 -23.06 -4.26 5.54
N GLY A 257 -22.02 -4.41 4.72
CA GLY A 257 -20.75 -5.03 5.07
C GLY A 257 -20.71 -6.55 4.82
N VAL A 258 -21.79 -7.16 4.34
CA VAL A 258 -21.84 -8.61 4.09
C VAL A 258 -21.00 -8.96 2.86
N TRP A 259 -20.11 -9.95 3.03
CA TRP A 259 -19.28 -10.50 1.97
C TRP A 259 -19.96 -11.68 1.28
N VAL A 260 -19.98 -11.65 -0.05
CA VAL A 260 -20.32 -12.77 -0.91
C VAL A 260 -19.04 -13.30 -1.53
N VAL A 261 -18.75 -14.58 -1.34
CA VAL A 261 -17.61 -15.25 -1.97
C VAL A 261 -18.15 -16.25 -2.99
N LYS A 262 -17.70 -16.13 -4.23
CA LYS A 262 -18.04 -17.09 -5.27
C LYS A 262 -17.16 -18.33 -5.11
N HIS A 263 -17.79 -19.46 -4.77
CA HIS A 263 -17.12 -20.73 -4.55
C HIS A 263 -16.79 -21.44 -5.88
N ASP A 264 -15.81 -20.90 -6.59
CA ASP A 264 -15.26 -21.48 -7.81
C ASP A 264 -14.45 -22.74 -7.46
N LEU A 265 -14.91 -23.91 -7.91
CA LEU A 265 -14.32 -25.20 -7.58
C LEU A 265 -12.87 -25.33 -8.06
N ASP A 266 -12.53 -24.72 -9.21
CA ASP A 266 -11.17 -24.81 -9.76
C ASP A 266 -10.19 -23.94 -8.99
N LYS A 267 -10.67 -22.79 -8.49
CA LYS A 267 -9.85 -21.85 -7.72
C LYS A 267 -9.70 -22.25 -6.26
N LEU A 268 -10.74 -22.86 -5.69
CA LEU A 268 -10.81 -23.25 -4.28
C LEU A 268 -10.49 -24.73 -4.03
N ASN A 269 -10.01 -25.46 -5.04
CA ASN A 269 -9.61 -26.85 -4.88
C ASN A 269 -8.43 -26.94 -3.86
N PRO A 270 -8.62 -27.61 -2.70
CA PRO A 270 -7.61 -27.75 -1.66
C PRO A 270 -6.28 -28.33 -2.17
N ASP A 271 -6.34 -29.24 -3.13
CA ASP A 271 -5.16 -29.95 -3.66
C ASP A 271 -4.26 -29.04 -4.51
N THR A 272 -4.80 -27.96 -5.07
CA THR A 272 -4.04 -27.06 -5.96
C THR A 272 -3.80 -25.69 -5.36
N ILE A 273 -4.62 -25.28 -4.39
CA ILE A 273 -4.53 -23.96 -3.77
C ILE A 273 -3.38 -23.88 -2.76
N SER A 274 -2.98 -25.01 -2.15
CA SER A 274 -1.80 -25.08 -1.26
C SER A 274 -0.53 -24.57 -1.94
N ASP A 275 -0.36 -24.91 -3.22
CA ASP A 275 0.82 -24.53 -4.00
C ASP A 275 0.78 -23.06 -4.43
N LYS A 276 -0.42 -22.49 -4.54
CA LYS A 276 -0.66 -21.12 -5.02
C LYS A 276 -0.76 -20.10 -3.89
N ALA A 277 -1.24 -20.49 -2.71
CA ALA A 277 -1.53 -19.58 -1.61
C ALA A 277 -0.31 -18.75 -1.15
N PRO A 278 0.92 -19.32 -1.02
CA PRO A 278 2.09 -18.52 -0.70
C PRO A 278 2.38 -17.43 -1.74
N TYR A 279 2.22 -17.75 -3.03
CA TYR A 279 2.36 -16.78 -4.13
C TYR A 279 1.28 -15.70 -4.05
N ILE A 280 0.01 -16.09 -3.93
CA ILE A 280 -1.12 -15.15 -3.81
C ILE A 280 -0.88 -14.16 -2.67
N TYR A 281 -0.51 -14.66 -1.49
CA TYR A 281 -0.25 -13.81 -0.34
C TYR A 281 0.90 -12.85 -0.57
N ALA A 282 2.09 -13.35 -0.95
CA ALA A 282 3.28 -12.52 -1.15
C ALA A 282 3.02 -11.42 -2.20
N THR A 283 2.49 -11.79 -3.35
CA THR A 283 2.20 -10.84 -4.44
C THR A 283 1.13 -9.83 -4.02
N THR A 284 0.12 -10.21 -3.24
CA THR A 284 -0.90 -9.25 -2.77
C THR A 284 -0.30 -8.21 -1.85
N VAL A 285 0.60 -8.61 -0.94
CA VAL A 285 1.33 -7.67 -0.07
C VAL A 285 2.15 -6.68 -0.91
N ASP A 286 2.86 -7.15 -1.92
CA ASP A 286 3.68 -6.31 -2.79
C ASP A 286 2.85 -5.31 -3.60
N VAL A 287 1.72 -5.76 -4.17
CA VAL A 287 0.77 -4.89 -4.89
C VAL A 287 0.28 -3.75 -3.98
N LEU A 288 -0.24 -4.09 -2.80
CA LEU A 288 -0.77 -3.09 -1.87
C LEU A 288 0.33 -2.15 -1.37
N LEU A 289 1.53 -2.67 -1.11
CA LEU A 289 2.66 -1.86 -0.68
C LEU A 289 3.08 -0.85 -1.74
N ALA A 290 3.11 -1.24 -3.00
CA ALA A 290 3.41 -0.34 -4.12
C ALA A 290 2.36 0.78 -4.25
N MET A 291 1.08 0.44 -4.11
CA MET A 291 -0.03 1.40 -4.13
C MET A 291 0.04 2.40 -2.95
N HIS A 292 0.18 1.91 -1.72
CA HIS A 292 0.29 2.74 -0.53
C HIS A 292 1.53 3.65 -0.57
N THR A 293 2.66 3.12 -1.01
CA THR A 293 3.90 3.90 -1.16
C THR A 293 3.74 5.01 -2.21
N SER A 294 3.05 4.74 -3.31
CA SER A 294 2.80 5.74 -4.36
C SER A 294 1.88 6.84 -3.85
N ARG A 295 0.80 6.51 -3.12
CA ARG A 295 -0.09 7.50 -2.48
C ARG A 295 0.64 8.40 -1.50
N ARG A 296 1.50 7.86 -0.63
CA ARG A 296 2.30 8.65 0.31
C ARG A 296 3.25 9.64 -0.37
N LYS A 297 3.68 9.35 -1.61
CA LYS A 297 4.52 10.26 -2.39
C LYS A 297 3.71 11.35 -3.10
N THR A 298 2.41 11.14 -3.29
CA THR A 298 1.52 12.14 -3.90
C THR A 298 1.36 13.32 -2.94
N LYS A 299 1.99 14.43 -3.27
CA LYS A 299 1.76 15.70 -2.58
C LYS A 299 0.49 16.32 -3.15
N SER A 300 -0.49 16.56 -2.30
CA SER A 300 -1.65 17.41 -2.61
C SER A 300 -1.55 18.68 -1.78
N ASN A 301 -2.11 19.77 -2.28
CA ASN A 301 -2.26 20.98 -1.46
C ASN A 301 -3.26 20.69 -0.35
N GLU A 302 -2.95 21.07 0.89
CA GLU A 302 -3.92 21.02 1.97
C GLU A 302 -5.12 21.90 1.61
N TYR A 303 -6.32 21.32 1.63
CA TYR A 303 -7.55 22.08 1.42
C TYR A 303 -7.73 23.04 2.60
N THR A 304 -7.41 24.30 2.39
CA THR A 304 -7.70 25.38 3.34
C THR A 304 -9.02 26.01 2.91
N ALA A 305 -10.01 25.99 3.81
CA ALA A 305 -11.25 26.71 3.56
C ALA A 305 -10.99 28.21 3.73
N TYR A 306 -11.10 28.97 2.65
CA TYR A 306 -11.00 30.42 2.69
C TYR A 306 -12.40 31.04 2.77
N SER A 307 -12.52 32.15 3.48
CA SER A 307 -13.75 32.93 3.57
C SER A 307 -13.48 34.39 3.29
N LEU A 308 -14.40 35.03 2.59
CA LEU A 308 -14.36 36.46 2.30
C LEU A 308 -15.32 37.19 3.22
N GLU A 309 -14.92 38.34 3.74
CA GLU A 309 -15.82 39.29 4.40
C GLU A 309 -16.55 40.10 3.33
N LEU A 310 -17.88 40.12 3.39
CA LEU A 310 -18.71 40.87 2.45
C LEU A 310 -18.91 42.30 2.95
N THR A 311 -18.81 43.28 2.05
CA THR A 311 -18.94 44.71 2.39
C THR A 311 -20.39 45.17 2.53
N GLN A 312 -21.35 44.40 2.00
CA GLN A 312 -22.77 44.73 2.00
C GLN A 312 -23.64 43.47 1.99
N ASP A 313 -24.93 43.64 2.28
CA ASP A 313 -25.94 42.60 2.15
C ASP A 313 -26.33 42.35 0.69
N ALA A 314 -26.80 41.13 0.40
CA ALA A 314 -27.33 40.75 -0.90
C ALA A 314 -26.37 41.05 -2.07
N VAL A 315 -25.11 40.63 -1.92
CA VAL A 315 -24.08 40.80 -2.94
C VAL A 315 -24.42 39.99 -4.19
N PRO A 316 -24.38 40.59 -5.39
CA PRO A 316 -24.67 39.88 -6.64
C PRO A 316 -23.64 38.78 -6.92
N VAL A 317 -24.12 37.60 -7.30
CA VAL A 317 -23.29 36.48 -7.73
C VAL A 317 -23.54 36.21 -9.20
N TYR A 318 -22.48 36.34 -10.00
CA TYR A 318 -22.49 36.24 -11.45
C TYR A 318 -22.11 34.83 -11.92
N GLU A 319 -22.63 34.40 -13.07
CA GLU A 319 -22.32 33.08 -13.65
C GLU A 319 -20.88 33.02 -14.18
N LYS A 320 -20.34 34.17 -14.61
CA LYS A 320 -18.97 34.35 -15.10
C LYS A 320 -18.31 35.48 -14.31
N ALA A 321 -16.98 35.54 -14.33
CA ALA A 321 -16.19 36.63 -13.79
C ALA A 321 -16.36 37.91 -14.66
N ASP A 322 -17.57 38.45 -14.68
CA ASP A 322 -18.00 39.59 -15.48
C ASP A 322 -19.33 40.13 -14.92
N GLU A 323 -19.38 41.42 -14.58
CA GLU A 323 -20.56 42.13 -14.09
C GLU A 323 -21.70 42.18 -15.12
N GLY A 324 -21.38 42.07 -16.41
CA GLY A 324 -22.35 41.95 -17.51
C GLY A 324 -22.91 40.53 -17.67
N SER A 325 -22.41 39.56 -16.91
CA SER A 325 -22.85 38.17 -16.98
C SER A 325 -24.21 37.97 -16.31
N LYS A 326 -24.83 36.83 -16.62
CA LYS A 326 -26.09 36.43 -16.02
C LYS A 326 -25.93 36.33 -14.50
N LEU A 327 -26.85 36.98 -13.79
CA LEU A 327 -26.94 36.86 -12.34
C LEU A 327 -27.48 35.47 -11.96
N VAL A 328 -26.73 34.73 -11.16
CA VAL A 328 -27.11 33.40 -10.63
C VAL A 328 -27.89 33.54 -9.33
N GLY A 329 -27.63 34.59 -8.56
CA GLY A 329 -28.36 34.92 -7.33
C GLY A 329 -27.72 36.08 -6.56
N HIS A 330 -28.12 36.25 -5.30
CA HIS A 330 -27.53 37.21 -4.37
C HIS A 330 -27.18 36.51 -3.06
N THR A 331 -26.14 36.92 -2.35
CA THR A 331 -25.90 36.39 -0.99
C THR A 331 -27.09 36.67 -0.06
N ARG A 332 -27.23 35.93 1.05
CA ARG A 332 -28.37 36.16 1.95
C ARG A 332 -28.22 37.49 2.69
N ALA A 333 -29.35 38.13 3.01
CA ALA A 333 -29.34 39.29 3.89
C ALA A 333 -28.82 38.89 5.29
N GLY A 334 -27.90 39.67 5.86
CA GLY A 334 -27.21 39.38 7.11
C GLY A 334 -26.02 38.42 6.98
N GLN A 335 -25.67 37.99 5.76
CA GLN A 335 -24.50 37.14 5.53
C GLN A 335 -23.24 38.01 5.46
N SER A 336 -22.44 38.00 6.53
CA SER A 336 -21.21 38.79 6.62
C SER A 336 -19.98 38.11 5.99
N SER A 337 -20.06 36.80 5.71
CA SER A 337 -18.98 36.08 5.06
C SER A 337 -19.45 34.96 4.13
N ILE A 338 -18.61 34.63 3.15
CA ILE A 338 -18.88 33.56 2.18
C ILE A 338 -17.61 32.77 1.88
N GLY A 339 -17.76 31.45 1.69
CA GLY A 339 -16.64 30.58 1.32
C GLY A 339 -16.14 30.87 -0.10
N THR A 340 -14.81 30.88 -0.26
CA THR A 340 -14.13 31.08 -1.54
C THR A 340 -13.04 30.03 -1.73
N ASP A 341 -12.77 29.67 -2.98
CA ASP A 341 -11.66 28.77 -3.32
C ASP A 341 -10.52 29.50 -4.05
N TYR A 342 -10.83 30.50 -4.89
CA TYR A 342 -9.85 31.26 -5.67
C TYR A 342 -10.42 32.58 -6.18
N TYR A 343 -9.56 33.44 -6.75
CA TYR A 343 -9.97 34.60 -7.55
C TYR A 343 -9.34 34.55 -8.95
N VAL A 344 -9.99 35.22 -9.90
CA VAL A 344 -9.52 35.37 -11.29
C VAL A 344 -9.72 36.81 -11.75
N PRO A 345 -8.90 37.32 -12.69
CA PRO A 345 -9.22 38.56 -13.39
C PRO A 345 -10.55 38.44 -14.14
N GLY A 346 -11.32 39.52 -14.16
CA GLY A 346 -12.56 39.63 -14.91
C GLY A 346 -12.31 39.52 -16.40
N LEU A 347 -13.28 38.94 -17.12
CA LEU A 347 -13.19 38.70 -18.56
C LEU A 347 -13.04 40.00 -19.36
N ASN A 348 -13.50 41.12 -18.81
CA ASN A 348 -13.44 42.44 -19.43
C ASN A 348 -12.35 43.34 -18.83
N GLY A 349 -11.49 42.81 -17.95
CA GLY A 349 -10.41 43.56 -17.31
C GLY A 349 -10.90 44.58 -16.26
N ASP A 350 -12.12 44.41 -15.77
CA ASP A 350 -12.82 45.27 -14.82
C ASP A 350 -12.43 45.04 -13.34
N GLY A 351 -11.69 43.97 -13.06
CA GLY A 351 -11.13 43.73 -11.74
C GLY A 351 -11.09 42.25 -11.39
N PRO A 352 -10.61 41.89 -10.19
CA PRO A 352 -10.65 40.51 -9.74
C PRO A 352 -12.07 40.09 -9.35
N TYR A 353 -12.37 38.82 -9.59
CA TYR A 353 -13.61 38.14 -9.19
C TYR A 353 -13.28 36.92 -8.36
N TRP A 354 -13.98 36.78 -7.25
CA TRP A 354 -13.83 35.66 -6.33
C TRP A 354 -14.85 34.58 -6.65
N PHE A 355 -14.38 33.33 -6.78
CA PHE A 355 -15.27 32.19 -6.94
C PHE A 355 -15.83 31.79 -5.58
N VAL A 356 -17.15 31.88 -5.44
CA VAL A 356 -17.85 31.61 -4.19
C VAL A 356 -18.72 30.37 -4.29
N ARG A 357 -18.72 29.60 -3.20
CA ARG A 357 -19.58 28.43 -3.03
C ARG A 357 -20.21 28.48 -1.65
N HIS A 358 -21.54 28.52 -1.61
CA HIS A 358 -22.29 28.44 -0.36
C HIS A 358 -23.39 27.40 -0.47
N ILE A 359 -23.43 26.49 0.52
CA ILE A 359 -24.41 25.40 0.59
C ILE A 359 -25.01 25.40 2.00
N GLU A 360 -26.29 25.73 2.11
CA GLU A 360 -26.99 25.71 3.39
C GLU A 360 -28.48 25.42 3.20
N LYS A 361 -29.00 24.34 3.81
CA LYS A 361 -30.42 23.93 3.88
C LYS A 361 -31.34 24.55 2.79
N GLY A 362 -31.27 24.00 1.57
CA GLY A 362 -32.13 24.38 0.45
C GLY A 362 -31.67 25.62 -0.33
N TYR A 363 -30.57 26.25 0.06
CA TYR A 363 -29.97 27.39 -0.61
C TYR A 363 -28.56 27.02 -1.10
N PHE A 364 -28.40 27.03 -2.42
CA PHE A 364 -27.17 26.70 -3.11
C PHE A 364 -26.85 27.85 -4.07
N ILE A 365 -25.69 28.47 -3.87
CA ILE A 365 -25.20 29.52 -4.77
C ILE A 365 -23.75 29.23 -5.12
N LEU A 366 -23.48 29.28 -6.42
CA LEU A 366 -22.19 28.98 -7.04
C LEU A 366 -21.97 30.01 -8.15
N GLY A 367 -20.85 30.73 -8.10
CA GLY A 367 -20.54 31.74 -9.12
C GLY A 367 -19.44 32.68 -8.67
N TYR A 368 -19.47 33.90 -9.20
CA TYR A 368 -18.42 34.89 -9.02
C TYR A 368 -18.96 36.16 -8.35
N ILE A 369 -18.19 36.70 -7.41
CA ILE A 369 -18.44 38.01 -6.80
C ILE A 369 -17.30 38.95 -7.18
N HIS A 370 -17.62 40.15 -7.65
CA HIS A 370 -16.59 41.14 -7.95
C HIS A 370 -15.88 41.62 -6.67
N ASN A 371 -14.58 41.89 -6.75
CA ASN A 371 -13.76 42.27 -5.60
C ASN A 371 -14.23 43.56 -4.90
N SER A 372 -15.00 44.42 -5.56
CA SER A 372 -15.61 45.60 -4.93
C SER A 372 -16.55 45.28 -3.76
N TYR A 373 -17.06 44.04 -3.70
CA TYR A 373 -17.98 43.58 -2.65
C TYR A 373 -17.29 42.83 -1.51
N VAL A 374 -15.95 42.79 -1.53
CA VAL A 374 -15.11 42.07 -0.56
C VAL A 374 -14.21 43.07 0.16
N LYS A 375 -14.02 42.84 1.46
CA LYS A 375 -13.24 43.72 2.34
C LYS A 375 -11.76 43.34 2.43
#